data_AF-A0A849UJU9-F1
#
_entry.id   AF-A0A849UJU9-F1
#
_cell.length_a   1.000
_cell.length_b   1.000
_cell.length_c   1.000
_cell.angle_alpha   90.00
_cell.angle_beta   90.00
_cell.angle_gamma   90.00
#
_symmetry.space_group_name_H-M   'P 1'
#
loop_
_entity.id
_entity.type
_entity.pdbx_description
1 polymer ?
#
loop_
_entity_poly.entity_id
_entity_poly.type
_entity_poly.pdbx_seq_one_letter_code
_entity_poly.pdbx_strand_id
1 'polypeptide(L)' 'MGKQIVMGHAKLPSQTECKVLYNQMMDVVEIEMGGTSLRFQANSFFIMHEMLRKAAARIVMQTKVSTAD' A
#
# COMPACT_ATOMS: atom_id res chain seq x y z
N MET A 1 18.96 14.50 -9.65
CA MET A 1 18.16 13.27 -9.48
C MET A 1 17.08 13.56 -8.46
N GLY A 2 15.82 13.20 -8.75
CA GLY A 2 14.71 13.37 -7.82
C GLY A 2 14.93 12.63 -6.52
N LYS A 3 14.69 13.30 -5.40
CA LYS A 3 14.71 12.65 -4.08
C LYS A 3 13.51 11.71 -4.03
N GLN A 4 13.79 10.41 -4.07
CA GLN A 4 12.80 9.38 -3.80
C GLN A 4 12.75 9.15 -2.29
N ILE A 5 11.56 9.21 -1.71
CA ILE A 5 11.34 9.06 -0.27
C ILE A 5 10.62 7.73 -0.03
N VAL A 6 11.16 6.89 0.85
CA VAL A 6 10.46 5.70 1.31
C VAL A 6 9.37 6.15 2.29
N MET A 7 8.12 6.05 1.88
CA MET A 7 6.95 6.43 2.67
C MET A 7 6.45 5.28 3.55
N GLY A 8 6.71 4.05 3.13
CA GLY A 8 6.31 2.85 3.86
C GLY A 8 7.14 1.65 3.42
N HIS A 9 7.37 0.73 4.35
CA HIS A 9 8.08 -0.50 4.09
C HIS A 9 7.53 -1.61 4.98
N ALA A 10 7.23 -2.75 4.39
CA ALA A 10 6.82 -3.96 5.08
C ALA A 10 7.47 -5.18 4.45
N LYS A 11 7.78 -6.18 5.27
CA LYS A 11 8.22 -7.50 4.80
C LYS A 11 7.06 -8.48 4.94
N LEU A 12 6.63 -9.07 3.84
CA LEU A 12 5.57 -10.07 3.82
C LEU A 12 6.07 -11.40 4.42
N PRO A 13 5.18 -12.31 4.87
CA PRO A 13 5.57 -13.62 5.41
C PRO A 13 6.43 -14.45 4.45
N SER A 14 6.27 -14.26 3.14
CA SER A 14 7.10 -14.85 2.08
C SER A 14 8.52 -14.27 2.02
N GLN A 15 8.89 -13.39 2.94
CA GLN A 15 10.09 -12.56 2.94
C GLN A 15 10.19 -11.53 1.81
N THR A 16 9.14 -11.41 0.99
CA THR A 16 9.06 -10.38 -0.05
C THR A 16 8.99 -8.99 0.57
N GLU A 17 9.88 -8.10 0.17
CA GLU A 17 9.80 -6.68 0.54
C GLU A 17 8.70 -5.99 -0.24
N CYS A 18 7.91 -5.18 0.46
CA CYS A 18 6.91 -4.27 -0.09
C CYS A 18 7.29 -2.84 0.32
N LYS A 19 7.56 -1.98 -0.66
CA LYS A 19 7.97 -0.59 -0.45
C LYS A 19 6.98 0.36 -1.10
N VAL A 20 6.68 1.46 -0.43
CA VAL A 20 5.94 2.58 -0.98
C VAL A 20 6.92 3.73 -1.10
N LEU A 21 7.15 4.19 -2.33
CA LEU A 21 8.15 5.19 -2.69
C LEU A 21 7.43 6.42 -3.24
N TYR A 22 7.79 7.61 -2.77
CA TYR A 22 7.28 8.87 -3.30
C TYR A 22 8.38 9.61 -4.04
N ASN A 23 8.15 9.93 -5.31
CA ASN A 23 9.04 10.76 -6.11
C ASN A 23 8.50 12.19 -6.13
N GLN A 24 9.17 13.08 -5.39
CA GLN A 24 8.75 14.48 -5.25
C GLN A 24 8.82 15.28 -6.54
N MET A 25 9.72 14.94 -7.47
CA MET A 25 9.86 15.69 -8.72
C MET A 25 8.73 15.38 -9.71
N MET A 26 8.26 14.14 -9.70
CA MET A 26 7.23 13.67 -10.64
C MET A 26 5.84 13.64 -10.02
N ASP A 27 5.72 13.87 -8.71
CA ASP A 27 4.48 13.76 -7.93
C ASP A 27 3.78 12.39 -8.11
N VAL A 28 4.59 11.33 -8.06
CA VAL A 28 4.12 9.94 -8.21
C VAL A 28 4.50 9.09 -7.01
N VAL A 29 3.61 8.16 -6.69
CA VAL A 29 3.83 7.10 -5.71
C VAL A 29 4.03 5.79 -6.46
N GLU A 30 5.06 5.05 -6.09
CA GLU A 30 5.37 3.73 -6.62
C GLU A 30 5.32 2.69 -5.50
N ILE A 31 4.54 1.63 -5.70
CA ILE A 31 4.46 0.48 -4.81
C ILE A 31 5.27 -0.64 -5.45
N GLU A 32 6.36 -1.04 -4.82
CA GLU A 32 7.20 -2.15 -5.27
C GLU A 32 6.94 -3.39 -4.42
N MET A 33 6.69 -4.52 -5.06
CA MET A 33 6.50 -5.80 -4.38
C MET A 33 6.97 -6.95 -5.29
N GLY A 34 7.94 -7.74 -4.82
CA GLY A 34 8.33 -8.98 -5.49
C GLY A 34 8.76 -8.82 -6.96
N GLY A 35 9.43 -7.70 -7.29
CA GLY A 35 9.86 -7.38 -8.66
C GLY A 35 8.78 -6.78 -9.56
N THR A 36 7.55 -6.61 -9.06
CA THR A 36 6.49 -5.85 -9.73
C THR A 36 6.41 -4.45 -9.13
N SER A 37 6.13 -3.44 -9.95
CA SER A 37 5.80 -2.10 -9.46
C SER A 37 4.49 -1.58 -10.01
N LEU A 38 3.74 -0.89 -9.16
CA LEU A 38 2.52 -0.16 -9.50
C LEU A 38 2.78 1.32 -9.28
N ARG A 39 2.55 2.14 -10.31
CA ARG A 39 2.77 3.59 -10.25
C ARG A 39 1.45 4.33 -10.30
N PHE A 40 1.32 5.33 -9.43
CA PHE A 40 0.14 6.17 -9.28
C PHE A 40 0.54 7.63 -9.20
N GLN A 41 -0.32 8.53 -9.68
CA GLN A 41 -0.24 9.94 -9.27
C GLN A 41 -0.54 10.05 -7.78
N ALA A 42 0.14 10.95 -7.06
CA ALA A 42 0.03 11.05 -5.61
C ALA A 42 -1.42 11.32 -5.12
N ASN A 43 -2.17 12.16 -5.84
CA ASN A 43 -3.58 12.44 -5.57
C ASN A 43 -4.47 11.18 -5.63
N SER A 44 -4.23 10.34 -6.63
CA SER A 44 -4.98 9.11 -6.88
C SER A 44 -4.61 8.04 -5.86
N PHE A 45 -3.32 7.96 -5.50
CA PHE A 45 -2.84 7.06 -4.45
C PHE A 45 -3.50 7.35 -3.10
N PHE A 46 -3.65 8.62 -2.72
CA PHE A 46 -4.29 8.98 -1.45
C PHE A 46 -5.73 8.46 -1.35
N ILE A 47 -6.52 8.64 -2.41
CA ILE A 47 -7.91 8.15 -2.48
C ILE A 47 -7.94 6.62 -2.41
N MET A 48 -7.11 5.93 -3.21
CA MET A 48 -7.06 4.47 -3.22
C MET A 48 -6.59 3.89 -1.88
N HIS A 49 -5.59 4.50 -1.26
CA HIS A 49 -5.09 4.07 0.05
C HIS A 49 -6.22 4.09 1.10
N GLU A 50 -7.02 5.16 1.15
CA GLU A 50 -8.12 5.24 2.10
C GLU A 50 -9.23 4.24 1.79
N MET A 51 -9.55 4.01 0.51
CA MET A 51 -10.53 2.99 0.10
C MET A 51 -10.07 1.58 0.47
N LEU A 52 -8.80 1.25 0.22
CA LEU A 52 -8.20 -0.03 0.59
C LEU A 52 -8.15 -0.22 2.11
N ARG A 53 -7.79 0.83 2.86
CA ARG A 53 -7.80 0.81 4.33
C ARG A 53 -9.19 0.51 4.88
N LYS A 54 -10.23 1.15 4.34
CA LYS A 54 -11.64 0.90 4.70
C LYS A 54 -12.07 -0.53 4.33
N ALA A 55 -11.71 -1.01 3.15
CA ALA A 55 -12.03 -2.37 2.70
C ALA A 55 -11.38 -3.42 3.63
N ALA A 56 -10.09 -3.27 3.94
CA ALA A 56 -9.38 -4.15 4.85
C ALA A 56 -10.01 -4.16 6.26
N ALA A 57 -10.35 -2.99 6.81
CA ALA A 57 -11.04 -2.90 8.10
C ALA A 57 -12.39 -3.63 8.09
N ARG A 58 -13.17 -3.50 7.01
CA ARG A 58 -14.45 -4.21 6.86
C ARG A 58 -14.26 -5.72 6.80
N ILE A 59 -13.29 -6.21 6.04
CA ILE A 59 -12.97 -7.64 5.95
C ILE A 59 -12.65 -8.18 7.35
N VAL A 60 -11.76 -7.51 8.10
CA VAL A 60 -11.38 -7.91 9.46
C VAL A 60 -12.60 -7.96 10.40
N MET A 61 -13.48 -6.95 10.34
CA MET A 61 -14.70 -6.92 11.15
C MET A 61 -15.67 -8.05 10.79
N GLN A 62 -15.86 -8.33 9.50
CA GLN A 62 -16.73 -9.42 9.05
C GLN A 62 -16.18 -10.80 9.43
N THR A 63 -14.86 -10.98 9.39
CA THR A 63 -14.21 -12.25 9.79
C THR A 63 -14.27 -12.53 11.29
N LYS A 64 -14.57 -11.53 12.14
CA LYS A 64 -14.75 -11.73 13.59
C LYS A 64 -16.14 -12.25 13.98
N VAL A 65 -17.10 -12.34 13.05
CA VAL A 65 -18.50 -12.67 13.34
C VAL A 65 -18.86 -14.14 13.06
N SER A 66 -17.92 -14.97 12.61
CA SER A 66 -18.17 -16.40 12.27
C SER A 66 -17.62 -17.44 13.26
N THR A 67 -17.39 -17.07 14.52
CA THR A 67 -17.27 -18.04 15.62
C THR A 67 -18.41 -17.78 16.60
N ALA A 68 -19.61 -18.23 16.23
CA ALA A 68 -20.67 -18.50 17.17
C ALA A 68 -20.52 -19.97 17.58
N ASP A 69 -20.02 -20.19 18.79
CA ASP A 69 -20.28 -21.41 19.57
C ASP A 69 -21.68 -21.31 20.19
#